data_AF-A0A2P2I6K2-F1
#
_entry.id   AF-A0A2P2I6K2-F1
#
_cell.length_a   1.000
_cell.length_b   1.000
_cell.length_c   1.000
_cell.angle_alpha   90.00
_cell.angle_beta   90.00
_cell.angle_gamma   90.00
#
_symmetry.space_group_name_H-M   'P 1'
#
loop_
_entity.id
_entity.type
_entity.pdbx_description
1 polymer ?
#
loop_
_entity_poly.entity_id
_entity_poly.type
_entity_poly.pdbx_seq_one_letter_code
_entity_poly.pdbx_strand_id
1 'polypeptide(L)'
;RLPDLDDMKEGIIASRIAAHAGDIAKQIPGAMEWDNAMSKARGELNWKKMLDLCIDPIKAKEYRKSSQPLDDETCTMCGDLCPIKRTKDLA
;
A
#
# COMPACT_ATOMS: atom_id res chain seq x y z
N ARG A 1 -17.85 17.84 18.03
CA ARG A 1 -18.07 16.47 18.54
C ARG A 1 -16.78 15.98 19.16
N LEU A 2 -16.83 15.15 20.20
CA LEU A 2 -15.63 14.42 20.62
C LEU A 2 -15.35 13.31 19.59
N PRO A 3 -14.09 12.97 19.32
CA PRO A 3 -13.74 11.90 18.39
C PRO A 3 -14.21 10.55 18.92
N ASP A 4 -14.70 9.71 18.01
CA ASP A 4 -14.96 8.29 18.27
C ASP A 4 -13.70 7.44 18.04
N LEU A 5 -13.82 6.11 18.18
CA LEU A 5 -12.69 5.20 18.03
C LEU A 5 -12.12 5.19 16.60
N ASP A 6 -12.97 5.36 15.59
CA ASP A 6 -12.55 5.37 14.20
C ASP A 6 -11.80 6.67 13.88
N ASP A 7 -12.31 7.82 14.35
CA ASP A 7 -11.61 9.10 14.26
C ASP A 7 -10.22 9.03 14.90
N MET A 8 -10.11 8.40 16.07
CA MET A 8 -8.84 8.22 16.75
C MET A 8 -7.88 7.33 15.95
N LYS A 9 -8.37 6.20 15.42
CA LYS A 9 -7.56 5.30 14.61
C LYS A 9 -7.03 5.99 13.36
N GLU A 10 -7.90 6.67 12.61
CA GLU A 10 -7.51 7.39 11.39
C GLU A 10 -6.50 8.51 11.70
N GLY A 11 -6.69 9.25 12.79
CA GLY A 11 -5.75 10.29 13.23
C GLY A 11 -4.36 9.75 13.57
N ILE A 12 -4.29 8.58 14.22
CA ILE A 12 -3.02 7.91 14.53
C ILE A 12 -2.34 7.44 13.24
N ILE A 13 -3.08 6.80 12.33
CA ILE A 13 -2.51 6.33 11.05
C ILE A 13 -2.01 7.51 10.21
N ALA A 14 -2.78 8.59 10.10
CA ALA A 14 -2.37 9.80 9.39
C ALA A 14 -1.09 10.40 9.98
N SER A 15 -1.00 10.46 11.31
CA SER A 15 0.19 10.96 12.01
C SER A 15 1.42 10.07 11.79
N ARG A 16 1.24 8.75 11.75
CA ARG A 16 2.34 7.80 11.43
C ARG A 16 2.82 7.95 9.98
N ILE A 17 1.92 8.18 9.03
CA ILE A 17 2.29 8.47 7.63
C ILE A 17 3.13 9.76 7.57
N ALA A 18 2.68 10.82 8.24
CA ALA A 18 3.40 12.10 8.25
C ALA A 18 4.80 11.99 8.89
N ALA A 19 4.91 11.24 10.00
CA ALA A 19 6.19 10.99 10.65
C ALA A 19 7.15 10.24 9.71
N HIS A 20 6.70 9.15 9.09
CA HIS A 20 7.49 8.35 8.16
C HIS A 20 7.96 9.16 6.94
N ALA A 21 7.09 10.00 6.38
CA ALA A 21 7.46 10.91 5.30
C ALA A 21 8.56 11.89 5.74
N GLY A 22 8.49 12.39 6.99
CA GLY A 22 9.53 13.21 7.60
C GLY A 22 10.86 12.45 7.78
N ASP A 23 10.81 11.19 8.17
CA ASP A 23 11.99 10.33 8.34
C ASP A 23 12.71 10.08 7.02
N ILE A 24 11.96 9.84 5.94
CA ILE A 24 12.50 9.75 4.57
C ILE A 24 13.16 11.07 4.17
N ALA A 25 12.47 12.20 4.37
CA ALA A 25 12.99 13.52 3.98
C ALA A 25 14.27 13.89 4.73
N LYS A 26 14.39 13.45 5.99
CA LYS A 26 15.60 13.60 6.83
C LYS A 26 16.70 12.58 6.53
N GLN A 27 16.47 11.65 5.60
CA GLN A 27 17.39 10.57 5.24
C GLN A 27 17.78 9.72 6.45
N ILE A 28 16.83 9.43 7.34
CA ILE A 28 17.09 8.52 8.45
C ILE A 28 17.48 7.14 7.89
N PRO A 29 18.61 6.55 8.33
CA PRO A 29 19.04 5.23 7.85
C PRO A 29 17.93 4.18 7.98
N GLY A 30 17.63 3.48 6.89
CA GLY A 30 16.60 2.44 6.84
C GLY A 30 15.17 2.92 6.56
N ALA A 31 14.86 4.23 6.67
CA ALA A 31 13.48 4.72 6.47
C ALA A 31 12.96 4.40 5.06
N MET A 32 13.79 4.62 4.03
CA MET A 32 13.43 4.35 2.63
C MET A 32 13.26 2.85 2.31
N GLU A 33 13.84 1.96 3.11
CA GLU A 33 13.81 0.51 2.82
C GLU A 33 12.39 -0.04 2.87
N TRP A 34 11.54 0.50 3.74
CA TRP A 34 10.14 0.10 3.83
C TRP A 34 9.37 0.43 2.53
N ASP A 35 9.52 1.64 2.00
CA ASP A 35 8.90 2.06 0.73
C ASP A 35 9.45 1.28 -0.47
N ASN A 36 10.75 0.99 -0.48
CA ASN A 36 11.37 0.17 -1.50
C ASN A 36 10.83 -1.27 -1.46
N ALA A 37 10.68 -1.86 -0.29
CA ALA A 37 10.10 -3.20 -0.13
C ALA A 37 8.64 -3.25 -0.60
N MET A 38 7.86 -2.22 -0.27
CA MET A 38 6.48 -2.05 -0.71
C MET A 38 6.40 -1.89 -2.23
N SER A 39 7.24 -1.03 -2.81
CA SER A 39 7.26 -0.75 -4.25
C SER A 39 7.71 -1.96 -5.06
N LYS A 40 8.69 -2.71 -4.54
CA LYS A 40 9.10 -4.00 -5.12
C LYS A 40 7.94 -5.00 -5.10
N ALA A 41 7.24 -5.16 -3.98
CA ALA A 41 6.09 -6.05 -3.89
C ALA A 41 4.97 -5.64 -4.88
N ARG A 42 4.74 -4.34 -5.09
CA ARG A 42 3.82 -3.83 -6.12
C ARG A 42 4.27 -4.19 -7.53
N GLY A 43 5.54 -3.98 -7.87
CA GLY A 43 6.09 -4.32 -9.18
C GLY A 43 6.05 -5.82 -9.49
N GLU A 44 6.21 -6.66 -8.47
CA GLU A 44 6.13 -8.13 -8.58
C GLU A 44 4.68 -8.66 -8.61
N LEU A 45 3.68 -7.77 -8.44
CA LEU A 45 2.26 -8.14 -8.25
C LEU A 45 2.05 -9.07 -7.04
N ASN A 46 2.94 -9.00 -6.04
CA ASN A 46 2.87 -9.78 -4.82
C ASN A 46 1.92 -9.14 -3.81
N TRP A 47 0.61 -9.36 -4.02
CA TRP A 47 -0.45 -8.78 -3.20
C TRP A 47 -0.32 -9.11 -1.71
N LYS A 48 0.03 -10.35 -1.36
CA LYS A 48 0.17 -10.75 0.04
C LYS A 48 1.24 -9.90 0.74
N LYS A 49 2.44 -9.82 0.15
CA LYS A 49 3.55 -9.05 0.71
C LYS A 49 3.25 -7.55 0.72
N MET A 50 2.64 -7.03 -0.35
CA MET A 50 2.23 -5.63 -0.42
C MET A 50 1.27 -5.26 0.73
N LEU A 51 0.23 -6.05 0.93
CA LEU A 51 -0.78 -5.81 1.96
C LEU A 51 -0.20 -5.95 3.37
N ASP A 52 0.70 -6.91 3.60
CA ASP A 52 1.37 -7.09 4.89
C ASP A 52 2.32 -5.91 5.21
N LEU A 53 2.85 -5.22 4.20
CA LEU A 53 3.71 -4.04 4.37
C LEU A 53 2.94 -2.72 4.52
N CYS A 54 1.60 -2.71 4.37
CA CYS A 54 0.82 -1.48 4.54
C CYS A 54 0.88 -0.98 5.99
N ILE A 55 0.76 0.33 6.19
CA ILE A 55 0.75 0.92 7.55
C ILE A 55 -0.45 0.48 8.39
N ASP A 56 -1.57 0.19 7.72
CA ASP A 56 -2.75 -0.51 8.25
C ASP A 56 -3.09 -1.70 7.33
N PRO A 57 -2.52 -2.90 7.60
CA PRO A 57 -2.77 -4.10 6.79
C PRO A 57 -4.23 -4.58 6.83
N ILE A 58 -4.96 -4.31 7.91
CA ILE A 58 -6.34 -4.77 8.08
C ILE A 58 -7.22 -4.00 7.09
N LYS A 59 -7.15 -2.67 7.14
CA LYS A 59 -7.92 -1.80 6.23
C LYS A 59 -7.56 -2.04 4.77
N ALA A 60 -6.28 -2.24 4.46
CA ALA A 60 -5.83 -2.55 3.09
C ALA A 60 -6.41 -3.88 2.57
N LYS A 61 -6.44 -4.93 3.42
CA LYS A 61 -7.03 -6.24 3.08
C LYS A 61 -8.54 -6.13 2.89
N GLU A 62 -9.23 -5.34 3.70
CA GLU A 62 -10.67 -5.09 3.57
C GLU A 62 -10.99 -4.38 2.24
N TYR A 63 -10.20 -3.37 1.85
CA TYR A 63 -10.39 -2.67 0.57
C TYR A 63 -10.13 -3.57 -0.63
N ARG A 64 -9.14 -4.46 -0.56
CA ARG A 64 -8.91 -5.44 -1.61
C ARG A 64 -10.07 -6.44 -1.72
N LYS A 65 -10.64 -6.87 -0.57
CA LYS A 65 -11.78 -7.78 -0.55
C LYS A 65 -13.07 -7.15 -1.06
N SER A 66 -13.29 -5.85 -0.83
CA SER A 66 -14.47 -5.14 -1.31
C SER A 66 -14.44 -4.85 -2.81
N SER A 67 -13.26 -4.94 -3.45
CA SER A 67 -13.08 -4.70 -4.88
C SER A 67 -12.20 -5.79 -5.49
N GLN A 68 -12.82 -6.95 -5.76
CA GLN A 68 -12.15 -8.09 -6.38
C GLN A 68 -12.09 -7.93 -7.90
N PRO A 69 -10.94 -8.19 -8.53
CA PRO A 69 -10.77 -8.09 -9.98
C PRO A 69 -11.26 -9.37 -10.66
N LEU A 70 -11.37 -9.35 -11.99
CA LEU A 70 -11.54 -10.58 -12.78
C LEU A 70 -10.22 -11.36 -12.90
N ASP A 71 -9.09 -10.64 -12.91
CA ASP A 71 -7.73 -11.19 -12.93
C ASP A 71 -7.03 -10.85 -11.62
N ASP A 72 -6.71 -11.88 -10.83
CA ASP A 72 -6.07 -11.77 -9.51
C ASP A 72 -4.68 -11.11 -9.55
N GLU A 73 -4.02 -11.10 -10.72
CA GLU A 73 -2.76 -10.38 -10.90
C GLU A 73 -2.95 -8.86 -10.95
N THR A 74 -4.18 -8.38 -11.15
CA THR A 74 -4.49 -6.94 -11.31
C THR A 74 -5.37 -6.42 -10.18
N CYS A 75 -5.47 -5.09 -10.07
CA CYS A 75 -6.54 -4.45 -9.30
C CYS A 75 -7.72 -4.11 -10.22
N THR A 76 -8.82 -3.70 -9.62
CA THR A 76 -10.06 -3.31 -10.32
C THR A 76 -9.95 -1.98 -11.08
N MET A 77 -8.87 -1.21 -10.92
CA MET A 77 -8.74 0.12 -11.52
C MET A 77 -8.50 0.08 -13.02
N CYS A 78 -7.56 -0.75 -13.49
CA CYS A 78 -7.13 -0.76 -14.90
C CYS A 78 -7.42 -2.08 -15.63
N GLY A 79 -7.67 -3.17 -14.90
CA GLY A 79 -7.85 -4.52 -15.47
C GLY A 79 -6.72 -4.89 -16.43
N ASP A 80 -7.08 -5.33 -17.64
CA ASP A 80 -6.17 -5.77 -18.70
C ASP A 80 -5.22 -4.66 -19.23
N LEU A 81 -5.49 -3.41 -18.90
CA LEU A 81 -4.62 -2.27 -19.21
C LEU A 81 -3.62 -1.98 -18.10
N CYS A 82 -3.46 -2.86 -17.11
CA CYS A 82 -2.52 -2.69 -16.01
C CYS A 82 -1.09 -2.47 -16.53
N PRO A 83 -0.46 -1.31 -16.26
CA PRO A 83 0.87 -1.01 -16.77
C PRO A 83 1.93 -1.90 -16.14
N ILE A 84 1.80 -2.24 -14.85
CA ILE A 84 2.77 -3.10 -14.14
C ILE A 84 2.81 -4.49 -14.78
N LYS A 85 1.64 -5.08 -15.02
CA LYS A 85 1.53 -6.38 -15.69
C LYS A 85 2.13 -6.34 -17.10
N ARG A 86 1.75 -5.35 -17.90
CA ARG A 86 2.28 -5.19 -19.27
C ARG A 86 3.79 -4.99 -19.31
N THR A 87 4.35 -4.18 -18.41
CA THR A 87 5.81 -4.00 -18.33
C THR A 87 6.52 -5.30 -17.97
N LYS A 88 5.91 -6.14 -17.11
CA LYS A 88 6.44 -7.46 -16.77
C LYS A 88 6.38 -8.43 -17.95
N ASP A 89 5.32 -8.40 -18.75
CA ASP A 89 5.17 -9.24 -19.94
C ASP A 89 6.13 -8.85 -21.08
N LEU A 90 6.61 -7.59 -21.08
CA LEU A 90 7.55 -7.04 -22.05
C LEU A 90 9.03 -7.25 -21.68
N ALA A 91 9.33 -7.65 -20.44
CA ALA A 91 10.68 -7.82 -19.90
C ALA A 91 11.16 -9.27 -20.00
#